data_AF-A0A3K0WHA3-F1
#
_entry.id   AF-A0A3K0WHA3-F1
#
_cell.length_a   1.000
_cell.length_b   1.000
_cell.length_c   1.000
_cell.angle_alpha   90.00
_cell.angle_beta   90.00
_cell.angle_gamma   90.00
#
_symmetry.space_group_name_H-M   'P 1'
#
loop_
_entity.id
_entity.type
_entity.pdbx_description
1 polymer ?
#
loop_
_entity_poly.entity_id
_entity_poly.type
_entity_poly.pdbx_seq_one_letter_code
_entity_poly.pdbx_strand_id
1 'polypeptide(L)'
;MLKRRDAFLKKSALAVSMALLLSAQAQAQAQDILIGPIQPGDHSSFLFGNSVAGRSSGDIRNVWLIGDDSFLLDSNRTVLLGNNSFVLGSPGSVSLGHDALIADSEWGTVAGKEASLISSRQSSAIGAFSSVQDSTSSVALGHGSQVSGENNVVSVGAGPEGYGESVKGAPETRRIINVSDGVKDSDAATKGQMDNAIADAVRVSG
;
A
#
# COMPACT_ATOMS: atom_id res chain seq x y z
N MET A 1 -56.32 -33.85 -28.91
CA MET A 1 -55.57 -32.57 -28.97
C MET A 1 -54.96 -32.12 -27.63
N LEU A 2 -55.43 -32.59 -26.46
CA LEU A 2 -54.90 -32.16 -25.14
C LEU A 2 -53.42 -32.55 -24.87
N LYS A 3 -53.02 -33.81 -25.13
CA LYS A 3 -51.64 -34.29 -24.85
C LYS A 3 -50.52 -33.49 -25.53
N ARG A 4 -50.76 -32.92 -26.72
CA ARG A 4 -49.76 -32.08 -27.41
C ARG A 4 -49.64 -30.68 -26.80
N ARG A 5 -50.71 -30.16 -26.19
CA ARG A 5 -50.72 -28.85 -25.53
C ARG A 5 -49.95 -28.89 -24.21
N ASP A 6 -50.12 -29.94 -23.41
CA ASP A 6 -49.41 -30.10 -22.14
C ASP A 6 -47.89 -30.27 -22.33
N ALA A 7 -47.48 -30.98 -23.39
CA ALA A 7 -46.08 -31.11 -23.76
C ALA A 7 -45.47 -29.77 -24.22
N PHE A 8 -46.27 -28.92 -24.88
CA PHE A 8 -45.83 -27.60 -25.33
C PHE A 8 -45.70 -26.62 -24.16
N LEU A 9 -46.65 -26.63 -23.23
CA LEU A 9 -46.64 -25.78 -22.03
C LEU A 9 -45.50 -26.13 -21.06
N LYS A 10 -45.16 -27.41 -20.91
CA LYS A 10 -43.99 -27.84 -20.11
C LYS A 10 -42.67 -27.42 -20.74
N LYS A 11 -42.56 -27.49 -22.08
CA LYS A 11 -41.37 -27.02 -22.81
C LYS A 11 -41.22 -25.50 -22.76
N SER A 12 -42.32 -24.75 -22.84
CA SER A 12 -42.28 -23.29 -22.73
C SER A 12 -41.93 -22.82 -21.32
N ALA A 13 -42.45 -23.47 -20.28
CA ALA A 13 -42.10 -23.14 -18.90
C ALA A 13 -40.62 -23.43 -18.56
N LEU A 14 -40.05 -24.51 -19.11
CA LEU A 14 -38.63 -24.84 -18.98
C LEU A 14 -37.76 -23.82 -19.72
N ALA A 15 -38.16 -23.39 -20.92
CA ALA A 15 -37.46 -22.38 -21.70
C ALA A 15 -37.45 -21.01 -21.00
N VAL A 16 -38.56 -20.61 -20.38
CA VAL A 16 -38.65 -19.35 -19.62
C VAL A 16 -37.82 -19.43 -18.33
N SER A 17 -37.83 -20.57 -17.63
CA SER A 17 -36.99 -20.75 -16.43
C SER A 17 -35.49 -20.78 -16.76
N MET A 18 -35.09 -21.40 -17.88
CA MET A 18 -33.73 -21.30 -18.38
C MET A 18 -33.38 -19.86 -18.76
N ALA A 19 -34.24 -19.15 -19.48
CA ALA A 19 -33.99 -17.76 -19.84
C ALA A 19 -33.83 -16.86 -18.61
N LEU A 20 -34.61 -17.10 -17.54
CA LEU A 20 -34.52 -16.36 -16.28
C LEU A 20 -33.26 -16.72 -15.49
N LEU A 21 -32.85 -18.00 -15.50
CA LEU A 21 -31.61 -18.47 -14.88
C LEU A 21 -30.39 -17.92 -15.63
N LEU A 22 -30.41 -17.93 -16.96
CA LEU A 22 -29.39 -17.33 -17.80
C LEU A 22 -29.35 -15.80 -17.66
N SER A 23 -30.48 -15.13 -17.47
CA SER A 23 -30.50 -13.67 -17.20
C SER A 23 -30.02 -13.33 -15.79
N ALA A 24 -30.30 -14.17 -14.79
CA ALA A 24 -29.76 -14.00 -13.44
C ALA A 24 -28.24 -14.29 -13.39
N GLN A 25 -27.75 -15.23 -14.20
CA GLN A 25 -26.32 -15.47 -14.40
C GLN A 25 -25.66 -14.34 -15.22
N ALA A 26 -26.36 -13.73 -16.18
CA ALA A 26 -25.89 -12.58 -16.93
C ALA A 26 -25.89 -11.27 -16.10
N GLN A 27 -26.81 -11.11 -15.15
CA GLN A 27 -26.82 -9.99 -14.19
C GLN A 27 -25.89 -10.18 -12.99
N ALA A 28 -25.26 -11.34 -12.86
CA ALA A 28 -24.08 -11.53 -12.00
C ALA A 28 -22.76 -11.18 -12.71
N GLN A 29 -22.82 -10.72 -13.97
CA GLN A 29 -21.65 -10.32 -14.76
C GLN A 29 -21.75 -8.86 -15.20
N ALA A 30 -21.53 -7.94 -14.27
CA ALA A 30 -21.29 -6.54 -14.60
C ALA A 30 -20.36 -5.90 -13.55
N GLN A 31 -19.07 -6.27 -13.63
CA GLN A 31 -17.86 -5.49 -13.28
C GLN A 31 -16.70 -6.49 -13.09
N ASP A 32 -16.16 -6.98 -14.20
CA ASP A 32 -14.91 -7.74 -14.21
C ASP A 32 -13.95 -6.98 -15.14
N ILE A 33 -13.09 -6.13 -14.56
CA ILE A 33 -11.83 -5.79 -15.24
C ILE A 33 -10.71 -6.52 -14.49
N LEU A 34 -10.44 -7.71 -15.04
CA LEU A 34 -9.38 -8.64 -14.73
C LEU A 34 -8.61 -8.89 -16.05
N ILE A 35 -7.28 -8.70 -16.08
CA ILE A 35 -6.45 -9.17 -17.22
C ILE A 35 -5.46 -10.22 -16.72
N GLY A 36 -5.89 -11.49 -16.78
CA GLY A 36 -5.13 -12.72 -16.45
C GLY A 36 -6.05 -13.79 -15.86
N PRO A 37 -5.81 -15.12 -16.03
CA PRO A 37 -6.64 -16.13 -15.39
C PRO A 37 -6.42 -16.10 -13.86
N ILE A 38 -7.48 -15.85 -13.08
CA ILE A 38 -7.48 -16.20 -11.65
C ILE A 38 -7.52 -17.72 -11.62
N GLN A 39 -6.46 -18.39 -11.16
CA GLN A 39 -6.50 -19.83 -10.88
C GLN A 39 -7.38 -20.05 -9.63
N PRO A 40 -8.59 -20.59 -9.76
CA PRO A 40 -9.39 -20.94 -8.60
C PRO A 40 -8.75 -22.17 -7.95
N GLY A 41 -8.27 -22.05 -6.72
CA GLY A 41 -7.87 -23.20 -5.91
C GLY A 41 -6.47 -23.16 -5.30
N ASP A 42 -5.51 -22.45 -5.90
CA ASP A 42 -4.10 -22.48 -5.41
C ASP A 42 -3.62 -21.16 -4.81
N HIS A 43 -4.30 -20.04 -5.10
CA HIS A 43 -3.90 -18.71 -4.65
C HIS A 43 -5.11 -17.85 -4.28
N SER A 44 -5.09 -17.21 -3.12
CA SER A 44 -6.20 -16.40 -2.62
C SER A 44 -6.07 -14.96 -3.10
N SER A 45 -6.82 -14.59 -4.14
CA SER A 45 -6.93 -13.20 -4.59
C SER A 45 -8.35 -12.69 -4.34
N PHE A 46 -8.48 -11.45 -3.87
CA PHE A 46 -9.75 -10.80 -3.57
C PHE A 46 -9.73 -9.37 -4.08
N LEU A 47 -10.68 -9.02 -4.94
CA LEU A 47 -10.86 -7.68 -5.48
C LEU A 47 -12.27 -7.20 -5.13
N PHE A 48 -12.38 -5.99 -4.57
CA PHE A 48 -13.64 -5.31 -4.30
C PHE A 48 -13.54 -3.83 -4.69
N GLY A 49 -14.51 -3.35 -5.47
CA GLY A 49 -14.52 -1.99 -6.04
C GLY A 49 -14.08 -1.96 -7.51
N ASN A 50 -14.08 -0.78 -8.11
CA ASN A 50 -13.77 -0.54 -9.53
C ASN A 50 -12.28 -0.35 -9.76
N SER A 51 -11.51 -1.40 -9.58
CA SER A 51 -10.06 -1.35 -9.67
C SER A 51 -9.51 -2.48 -10.52
N VAL A 52 -8.27 -2.34 -10.98
CA VAL A 52 -7.65 -3.27 -11.93
C VAL A 52 -6.40 -3.89 -11.32
N ALA A 53 -6.32 -5.22 -11.39
CA ALA A 53 -5.08 -5.95 -11.16
C ALA A 53 -4.64 -6.63 -12.46
N GLY A 54 -3.36 -6.48 -12.81
CA GLY A 54 -2.77 -7.01 -14.03
C GLY A 54 -1.34 -7.50 -13.84
N ARG A 55 -0.85 -8.26 -14.82
CA ARG A 55 0.54 -8.68 -14.92
C ARG A 55 1.03 -8.69 -16.36
N SER A 56 2.31 -8.40 -16.54
CA SER A 56 3.00 -8.55 -17.82
C SER A 56 3.28 -10.02 -18.16
N SER A 57 3.46 -10.86 -17.14
CA SER A 57 3.66 -12.31 -17.30
C SER A 57 3.26 -13.10 -16.05
N GLY A 58 2.72 -14.31 -16.28
CA GLY A 58 2.24 -15.23 -15.24
C GLY A 58 0.90 -14.82 -14.61
N ASP A 59 0.50 -15.54 -13.56
CA ASP A 59 -0.81 -15.34 -12.92
C ASP A 59 -0.77 -14.32 -11.77
N ILE A 60 -1.89 -13.62 -11.59
CA ILE A 60 -2.15 -12.77 -10.42
C ILE A 60 -2.39 -13.67 -9.20
N ARG A 61 -1.60 -13.51 -8.14
CA ARG A 61 -1.63 -14.39 -6.96
C ARG A 61 -1.48 -13.61 -5.67
N ASN A 62 -2.28 -13.99 -4.68
CA ASN A 62 -2.20 -13.49 -3.30
C ASN A 62 -2.35 -11.97 -3.24
N VAL A 63 -3.27 -11.42 -4.03
CA VAL A 63 -3.55 -9.98 -4.07
C VAL A 63 -4.86 -9.71 -3.36
N TRP A 64 -4.86 -8.80 -2.41
CA TRP A 64 -6.07 -8.28 -1.79
C TRP A 64 -6.20 -6.80 -2.15
N LEU A 65 -7.17 -6.46 -2.98
CA LEU A 65 -7.45 -5.10 -3.39
C LEU A 65 -8.87 -4.71 -2.99
N ILE A 66 -9.00 -3.62 -2.23
CA ILE A 66 -10.28 -3.00 -1.87
C ILE A 66 -10.19 -1.51 -2.16
N GLY A 67 -11.08 -1.02 -3.02
CA GLY A 67 -11.20 0.39 -3.36
C GLY A 67 -11.54 0.60 -4.82
N ASP A 68 -11.81 1.84 -5.17
CA ASP A 68 -12.14 2.28 -6.52
C ASP A 68 -10.93 2.97 -7.18
N ASP A 69 -10.88 2.91 -8.50
CA ASP A 69 -9.90 3.59 -9.36
C ASP A 69 -8.44 3.27 -9.04
N SER A 70 -8.17 2.11 -8.43
CA SER A 70 -6.81 1.68 -8.10
C SER A 70 -6.26 0.73 -9.14
N PHE A 71 -4.94 0.76 -9.30
CA PHE A 71 -4.24 -0.02 -10.31
C PHE A 71 -3.07 -0.78 -9.68
N LEU A 72 -3.08 -2.10 -9.85
CA LEU A 72 -2.04 -3.00 -9.39
C LEU A 72 -1.45 -3.73 -10.59
N LEU A 73 -0.15 -3.54 -10.84
CA LEU A 73 0.55 -4.18 -11.95
C LEU A 73 1.82 -4.86 -11.47
N ASP A 74 2.00 -6.12 -11.89
CA ASP A 74 3.19 -6.93 -11.60
C ASP A 74 3.52 -7.14 -10.12
N SER A 75 2.58 -6.83 -9.23
CA SER A 75 2.79 -6.77 -7.78
C SER A 75 2.03 -7.87 -7.03
N ASN A 76 2.44 -9.12 -7.20
CA ASN A 76 1.85 -10.25 -6.46
C ASN A 76 2.16 -10.17 -4.96
N ARG A 77 1.35 -10.84 -4.12
CA ARG A 77 1.47 -10.82 -2.65
C ARG A 77 1.26 -9.43 -2.05
N THR A 78 0.37 -8.64 -2.65
CA THR A 78 0.14 -7.25 -2.25
C THR A 78 -1.23 -7.07 -1.61
N VAL A 79 -1.29 -6.21 -0.59
CA VAL A 79 -2.53 -5.69 -0.03
C VAL A 79 -2.66 -4.23 -0.41
N LEU A 80 -3.76 -3.85 -1.06
CA LEU A 80 -4.09 -2.47 -1.42
C LEU A 80 -5.48 -2.15 -0.87
N LEU A 81 -5.54 -1.21 0.08
CA LEU A 81 -6.78 -0.72 0.68
C LEU A 81 -6.86 0.80 0.52
N GLY A 82 -7.72 1.24 -0.39
CA GLY A 82 -7.99 2.65 -0.64
C GLY A 82 -8.21 2.95 -2.11
N ASN A 83 -8.53 4.20 -2.40
CA ASN A 83 -8.96 4.63 -3.73
C ASN A 83 -7.84 5.34 -4.48
N ASN A 84 -7.92 5.36 -5.81
CA ASN A 84 -6.99 6.07 -6.69
C ASN A 84 -5.50 5.77 -6.39
N SER A 85 -5.19 4.53 -6.00
CA SER A 85 -3.84 4.15 -5.57
C SER A 85 -3.17 3.25 -6.60
N PHE A 86 -1.84 3.37 -6.70
CA PHE A 86 -1.05 2.72 -7.74
C PHE A 86 0.05 1.87 -7.11
N VAL A 87 0.08 0.57 -7.43
CA VAL A 87 1.15 -0.35 -7.00
C VAL A 87 1.72 -1.05 -8.22
N LEU A 88 2.96 -0.70 -8.57
CA LEU A 88 3.62 -1.06 -9.83
C LEU A 88 4.96 -1.73 -9.54
N GLY A 89 5.20 -2.93 -10.10
CA GLY A 89 6.49 -3.61 -9.99
C GLY A 89 6.96 -3.85 -8.54
N SER A 90 6.03 -3.91 -7.59
CA SER A 90 6.31 -3.87 -6.15
C SER A 90 5.68 -5.06 -5.42
N PRO A 91 6.06 -6.31 -5.74
CA PRO A 91 5.54 -7.50 -5.07
C PRO A 91 5.79 -7.49 -3.56
N GLY A 92 4.88 -8.10 -2.80
CA GLY A 92 5.00 -8.21 -1.35
C GLY A 92 4.70 -6.92 -0.59
N SER A 93 4.06 -5.94 -1.23
CA SER A 93 3.84 -4.61 -0.68
C SER A 93 2.49 -4.47 0.03
N VAL A 94 2.38 -3.43 0.85
CA VAL A 94 1.13 -3.04 1.52
C VAL A 94 0.86 -1.56 1.27
N SER A 95 -0.30 -1.23 0.72
CA SER A 95 -0.76 0.13 0.50
C SER A 95 -2.06 0.38 1.24
N LEU A 96 -2.06 1.36 2.14
CA LEU A 96 -3.20 1.74 2.97
C LEU A 96 -3.43 3.25 2.85
N GLY A 97 -4.42 3.68 2.08
CA GLY A 97 -4.68 5.11 1.90
C GLY A 97 -5.21 5.42 0.51
N HIS A 98 -5.59 6.68 0.30
CA HIS A 98 -6.01 7.15 -1.00
C HIS A 98 -4.87 7.90 -1.69
N ASP A 99 -4.84 7.88 -3.02
CA ASP A 99 -3.78 8.51 -3.83
C ASP A 99 -2.36 7.98 -3.51
N ALA A 100 -2.24 6.80 -2.92
CA ALA A 100 -0.96 6.24 -2.52
C ALA A 100 -0.22 5.63 -3.72
N LEU A 101 1.12 5.69 -3.69
CA LEU A 101 1.97 5.20 -4.77
C LEU A 101 3.07 4.27 -4.23
N ILE A 102 3.16 3.06 -4.77
CA ILE A 102 4.31 2.18 -4.58
C ILE A 102 4.82 1.77 -5.97
N ALA A 103 6.00 2.25 -6.35
CA ALA A 103 6.62 1.96 -7.64
C ALA A 103 8.02 1.39 -7.44
N ASP A 104 8.31 0.26 -8.09
CA ASP A 104 9.62 -0.42 -8.08
C ASP A 104 10.20 -0.61 -6.66
N SER A 105 9.32 -0.88 -5.70
CA SER A 105 9.59 -0.89 -4.26
C SER A 105 9.09 -2.19 -3.62
N GLU A 106 9.77 -3.30 -3.94
CA GLU A 106 9.47 -4.62 -3.37
C GLU A 106 9.47 -4.60 -1.84
N TRP A 107 8.51 -5.31 -1.23
CA TRP A 107 8.32 -5.35 0.23
C TRP A 107 8.13 -3.97 0.88
N GLY A 108 7.65 -2.99 0.11
CA GLY A 108 7.34 -1.66 0.59
C GLY A 108 6.02 -1.57 1.34
N THR A 109 5.93 -0.68 2.33
CA THR A 109 4.67 -0.35 3.02
C THR A 109 4.37 1.15 2.93
N VAL A 110 3.19 1.52 2.44
CA VAL A 110 2.69 2.90 2.55
C VAL A 110 1.40 2.94 3.37
N ALA A 111 1.29 3.94 4.23
CA ALA A 111 0.11 4.17 5.04
C ALA A 111 -0.18 5.68 5.16
N GLY A 112 -1.16 6.18 4.41
CA GLY A 112 -1.55 7.59 4.38
C GLY A 112 -2.00 8.07 3.01
N LYS A 113 -2.72 9.21 2.98
CA LYS A 113 -3.04 9.94 1.75
C LYS A 113 -1.75 10.31 1.03
N GLU A 114 -1.62 10.04 -0.26
CA GLU A 114 -0.44 10.44 -1.06
C GLU A 114 0.90 9.99 -0.46
N ALA A 115 0.90 8.93 0.37
CA ALA A 115 2.14 8.33 0.83
C ALA A 115 2.79 7.58 -0.34
N SER A 116 4.12 7.69 -0.48
CA SER A 116 4.82 7.15 -1.64
C SER A 116 6.13 6.42 -1.33
N LEU A 117 6.37 5.35 -2.10
CA LEU A 117 7.67 4.67 -2.22
C LEU A 117 8.02 4.59 -3.71
N ILE A 118 9.18 5.10 -4.09
CA ILE A 118 9.66 5.07 -5.47
C ILE A 118 11.10 4.56 -5.47
N SER A 119 11.38 3.48 -6.20
CA SER A 119 12.71 2.84 -6.25
C SER A 119 13.28 2.50 -4.87
N SER A 120 12.42 2.13 -3.92
CA SER A 120 12.70 2.13 -2.48
C SER A 120 12.30 0.80 -1.84
N ARG A 121 13.03 -0.28 -2.19
CA ARG A 121 12.79 -1.63 -1.68
C ARG A 121 12.91 -1.70 -0.15
N GLN A 122 12.06 -2.50 0.48
CA GLN A 122 12.03 -2.74 1.93
C GLN A 122 11.80 -1.48 2.78
N SER A 123 11.28 -0.42 2.18
CA SER A 123 11.06 0.87 2.85
C SER A 123 9.62 1.03 3.33
N SER A 124 9.39 2.00 4.21
CA SER A 124 8.06 2.33 4.72
C SER A 124 7.81 3.83 4.72
N ALA A 125 6.67 4.28 4.20
CA ALA A 125 6.21 5.67 4.29
C ALA A 125 4.89 5.72 5.05
N ILE A 126 4.91 6.26 6.27
CA ILE A 126 3.78 6.22 7.21
C ILE A 126 3.41 7.65 7.59
N GLY A 127 2.30 8.13 7.07
CA GLY A 127 1.79 9.49 7.23
C GLY A 127 1.26 10.04 5.90
N ALA A 128 0.30 10.95 5.95
CA ALA A 128 -0.12 11.62 4.72
C ALA A 128 1.05 12.40 4.11
N PHE A 129 1.24 12.27 2.79
CA PHE A 129 2.33 12.86 2.01
C PHE A 129 3.75 12.44 2.44
N SER A 130 3.91 11.39 3.25
CA SER A 130 5.24 10.86 3.55
C SER A 130 5.83 10.16 2.33
N SER A 131 7.13 10.32 2.08
CA SER A 131 7.77 9.77 0.88
C SER A 131 9.14 9.16 1.16
N VAL A 132 9.44 8.04 0.52
CA VAL A 132 10.80 7.49 0.43
C VAL A 132 11.14 7.29 -1.05
N GLN A 133 12.22 7.93 -1.49
CA GLN A 133 12.65 7.96 -2.89
C GLN A 133 14.12 7.55 -2.99
N ASP A 134 14.43 6.67 -3.95
CA ASP A 134 15.77 6.17 -4.22
C ASP A 134 16.52 5.70 -2.96
N SER A 135 15.78 5.08 -2.04
CA SER A 135 16.24 4.76 -0.68
C SER A 135 15.71 3.42 -0.22
N THR A 136 16.60 2.48 0.02
CA THR A 136 16.29 1.10 0.44
C THR A 136 16.36 0.95 1.95
N SER A 137 15.49 0.10 2.50
CA SER A 137 15.40 -0.20 3.94
C SER A 137 15.24 1.06 4.82
N SER A 138 14.52 2.06 4.33
CA SER A 138 14.35 3.36 5.00
C SER A 138 12.90 3.60 5.42
N VAL A 139 12.71 4.48 6.42
CA VAL A 139 11.38 4.80 6.95
C VAL A 139 11.15 6.30 6.97
N ALA A 140 10.12 6.79 6.29
CA ALA A 140 9.58 8.13 6.47
C ALA A 140 8.39 8.08 7.43
N LEU A 141 8.54 8.66 8.63
CA LEU A 141 7.57 8.56 9.72
C LEU A 141 6.95 9.91 10.07
N GLY A 142 5.67 10.09 9.75
CA GLY A 142 4.87 11.28 10.00
C GLY A 142 4.45 12.02 8.73
N HIS A 143 3.46 12.91 8.86
CA HIS A 143 2.96 13.74 7.75
C HIS A 143 4.08 14.50 7.04
N GLY A 144 4.25 14.28 5.73
CA GLY A 144 5.28 14.93 4.93
C GLY A 144 6.72 14.60 5.33
N SER A 145 6.95 13.53 6.09
CA SER A 145 8.32 13.05 6.34
C SER A 145 8.93 12.50 5.06
N GLN A 146 10.23 12.70 4.87
CA GLN A 146 10.92 12.35 3.63
C GLN A 146 12.22 11.62 3.87
N VAL A 147 12.54 10.68 2.98
CA VAL A 147 13.88 10.11 2.82
C VAL A 147 14.21 10.13 1.33
N SER A 148 15.38 10.66 0.96
CA SER A 148 15.80 10.83 -0.43
C SER A 148 17.28 10.52 -0.58
N GLY A 149 17.62 9.50 -1.38
CA GLY A 149 19.00 9.06 -1.63
C GLY A 149 19.76 8.47 -0.43
N GLU A 150 19.09 8.14 0.67
CA GLU A 150 19.70 7.62 1.90
C GLU A 150 19.13 6.25 2.29
N ASN A 151 19.99 5.23 2.27
CA ASN A 151 19.61 3.86 2.65
C ASN A 151 19.74 3.64 4.16
N ASN A 152 18.87 2.79 4.73
CA ASN A 152 18.91 2.36 6.13
C ASN A 152 18.71 3.49 7.17
N VAL A 153 17.84 4.45 6.88
CA VAL A 153 17.57 5.59 7.77
C VAL A 153 16.10 5.69 8.17
N VAL A 154 15.83 6.36 9.30
CA VAL A 154 14.48 6.74 9.73
C VAL A 154 14.41 8.25 9.76
N SER A 155 13.57 8.84 8.90
CA SER A 155 13.28 10.26 8.92
C SER A 155 11.99 10.55 9.68
N VAL A 156 12.07 11.51 10.58
CA VAL A 156 10.93 12.04 11.33
C VAL A 156 10.57 13.46 10.90
N GLY A 157 11.00 13.91 9.72
CA GLY A 157 10.77 15.28 9.23
C GLY A 157 10.87 15.36 7.70
N ALA A 158 10.53 16.52 7.14
CA ALA A 158 10.62 16.74 5.70
C ALA A 158 12.07 16.93 5.20
N GLY A 159 13.02 17.13 6.12
CA GLY A 159 14.37 17.59 5.81
C GLY A 159 14.40 19.10 5.52
N PRO A 160 15.60 19.66 5.29
CA PRO A 160 15.74 21.05 4.84
C PRO A 160 15.12 21.24 3.46
N GLU A 161 14.92 22.50 3.07
CA GLU A 161 14.49 22.86 1.71
C GLU A 161 15.37 22.16 0.64
N GLY A 162 14.73 21.47 -0.30
CA GLY A 162 15.41 20.72 -1.36
C GLY A 162 15.88 19.30 -1.00
N TYR A 163 15.65 18.82 0.23
CA TYR A 163 15.95 17.43 0.61
C TYR A 163 15.05 16.42 -0.12
N GLY A 164 13.83 16.81 -0.45
CA GLY A 164 12.86 16.05 -1.22
C GLY A 164 11.78 16.96 -1.79
N GLU A 165 10.59 16.42 -2.01
CA GLU A 165 9.42 17.19 -2.44
C GLU A 165 8.87 18.03 -1.27
N SER A 166 8.79 19.34 -1.46
CA SER A 166 8.27 20.24 -0.42
C SER A 166 6.79 19.99 -0.16
N VAL A 167 6.47 19.42 1.01
CA VAL A 167 5.09 19.24 1.47
C VAL A 167 4.64 20.44 2.29
N LYS A 168 3.63 21.17 1.81
CA LYS A 168 3.09 22.34 2.51
C LYS A 168 2.61 21.95 3.91
N GLY A 169 3.14 22.65 4.93
CA GLY A 169 2.77 22.44 6.33
C GLY A 169 3.44 21.25 7.01
N ALA A 170 4.32 20.51 6.32
CA ALA A 170 5.17 19.52 6.95
C ALA A 170 6.36 20.23 7.65
N PRO A 171 6.69 19.85 8.90
CA PRO A 171 7.86 20.41 9.57
C PRO A 171 9.15 19.78 9.01
N GLU A 172 10.18 20.60 8.81
CA GLU A 172 11.52 20.14 8.39
C GLU A 172 12.09 19.11 9.38
N THR A 173 11.91 19.36 10.69
CA THR A 173 12.35 18.49 11.79
C THR A 173 11.26 18.32 12.84
N ARG A 174 11.33 17.22 13.60
CA ARG A 174 10.48 16.98 14.77
C ARG A 174 11.32 16.71 16.00
N ARG A 175 10.84 17.14 17.16
CA ARG A 175 11.35 16.63 18.43
C ARG A 175 10.87 15.20 18.62
N ILE A 176 11.75 14.34 19.10
CA ILE A 176 11.41 13.01 19.59
C ILE A 176 11.33 13.11 21.12
N ILE A 177 10.15 12.87 21.68
CA ILE A 177 9.86 13.06 23.11
C ILE A 177 9.59 11.71 23.78
N ASN A 178 9.62 11.69 25.13
CA ASN A 178 9.42 10.48 25.93
C ASN A 178 10.45 9.38 25.64
N VAL A 179 11.70 9.80 25.39
CA VAL A 179 12.85 8.90 25.22
C VAL A 179 13.48 8.69 26.59
N SER A 180 13.54 7.43 27.04
CA SER A 180 14.30 7.05 28.24
C SER A 180 15.79 7.14 27.98
N ASP A 181 16.58 7.32 29.04
CA ASP A 181 18.04 7.36 28.96
C ASP A 181 18.60 6.11 28.27
N GLY A 182 19.49 6.33 27.29
CA GLY A 182 20.16 5.27 26.57
C GLY A 182 21.13 4.52 27.49
N VAL A 183 21.22 3.21 27.34
CA VAL A 183 22.08 2.34 28.16
C VAL A 183 23.18 1.70 27.31
N LYS A 184 22.86 1.31 26.08
CA LYS A 184 23.81 0.74 25.14
C LYS A 184 24.43 1.80 24.24
N ASP A 185 25.57 1.48 23.65
CA ASP A 185 26.28 2.36 22.72
C ASP A 185 25.45 2.75 21.48
N SER A 186 24.44 1.94 21.12
CA SER A 186 23.55 2.19 19.99
C SER A 186 22.22 2.85 20.37
N ASP A 187 22.00 3.16 21.65
CA ASP A 187 20.77 3.82 22.08
C ASP A 187 20.87 5.33 21.85
N ALA A 188 19.74 5.98 21.61
CA ALA A 188 19.69 7.43 21.53
C ALA A 188 20.01 8.04 22.92
N ALA A 189 20.95 8.98 22.98
CA ALA A 189 21.21 9.74 24.20
C ALA A 189 20.10 10.77 24.43
N THR A 190 19.62 10.89 25.66
CA THR A 190 18.67 11.96 26.03
C THR A 190 19.42 13.28 26.25
N LYS A 191 18.68 14.40 26.19
CA LYS A 191 19.24 15.71 26.56
C LYS A 191 19.79 15.70 28.00
N GLY A 192 19.13 15.01 28.93
CA GLY A 192 19.58 14.92 30.32
C GLY A 192 20.94 14.24 30.47
N GLN A 193 21.17 13.14 29.74
CA GLN A 193 22.48 12.48 29.72
C GLN A 193 23.58 13.39 29.16
N MET A 194 23.28 14.12 28.07
CA MET A 194 24.21 15.08 27.47
C MET A 194 24.55 16.22 28.43
N ASP A 195 23.55 16.84 29.07
CA ASP A 195 23.76 17.94 30.01
C ASP A 195 24.65 17.50 31.20
N ASN A 196 24.42 16.29 31.73
CA ASN A 196 25.22 15.72 32.81
C ASN A 196 26.67 15.44 32.39
N ALA A 197 26.87 14.84 31.20
CA ALA A 197 28.20 14.55 30.68
C ALA A 197 29.03 15.84 30.47
N ILE A 198 28.40 16.91 29.99
CA ILE A 198 29.04 18.22 29.82
C ILE A 198 29.41 18.82 31.19
N ALA A 199 28.50 18.76 32.16
CA ALA A 199 28.77 19.27 33.52
C ALA A 199 29.94 18.54 34.18
N ASP A 200 30.01 17.21 34.03
CA ASP A 200 31.13 16.40 34.53
C ASP A 200 32.45 16.74 33.82
N ALA A 201 32.44 16.91 32.49
CA ALA A 201 33.63 17.29 31.74
C ALA A 201 34.20 18.64 32.18
N VAL A 202 33.33 19.64 32.37
CA VAL A 202 33.73 20.98 32.85
C VAL A 202 34.35 20.89 34.25
N ARG A 203 33.75 20.12 35.16
CA ARG A 203 34.25 19.94 36.54
C ARG A 203 35.63 19.27 36.59
N VAL A 204 35.95 18.38 35.66
CA VAL A 204 37.24 17.68 35.63
C VAL A 204 38.34 18.54 34.97
N SER A 205 37.96 19.54 34.17
CA SER A 205 38.88 20.41 33.43
C SER A 205 39.30 21.71 34.14
N GLY A 206 38.63 22.06 35.25
CA GLY A 206 38.92 23.26 36.06
C GLY A 206 39.49 22.90 37.43
#